data_AF-D2VXX1-F1
#
_entry.id   AF-D2VXX1-F1
#
_cell.length_a   1.000
_cell.length_b   1.000
_cell.length_c   1.000
_cell.angle_alpha   90.00
_cell.angle_beta   90.00
_cell.angle_gamma   90.00
#
_symmetry.space_group_name_H-M   'P 1'
#
loop_
_entity.id
_entity.type
_entity.pdbx_description
1 polymer ?
#
loop_
_entity_poly.entity_id
_entity_poly.type
_entity_poly.pdbx_seq_one_letter_code
_entity_poly.pdbx_strand_id
1 'polypeptide(L)'
;MRNNLSISSINNTSTYSPSSSPRSLDSAYSSSSPSTSPSSNSERKFSLQKHERDLIAHSNVTAFRPLINEMAPEFGENVLSEHNLSIMEEEYLEIVQHLVDQLIYKEHADKYWRNYYSALQILYVLGLSAVNDGRYLTNLKQDLINSVTKSITVKNLVVMFEKIDGLQQNFIENFNKVNYLLDLLHNYCIEFTVVAFEHPKVGCSKKLLDSPIIIRNYAKIMAKVNLTKPTQIKLTCNDKLPSSILQALKKLYNQESTSDVKIILGSKLSLNCHKTVLASSSSHFRIWFEKNFDSNVYTPVRDDH
;
A
#
# COMPACT_ATOMS: atom_id res chain seq x y z
N MET A 1 19.58 29.08 44.80
CA MET A 1 18.96 29.42 46.10
C MET A 1 17.82 28.45 46.36
N ARG A 2 17.89 27.77 47.51
CA ARG A 2 16.88 26.83 48.03
C ARG A 2 15.64 27.61 48.51
N ASN A 3 14.49 26.94 48.51
CA ASN A 3 13.42 26.94 49.54
C ASN A 3 12.29 26.04 48.99
N ASN A 4 12.14 24.78 49.41
CA ASN A 4 11.57 24.29 50.68
C ASN A 4 10.33 25.06 51.15
N LEU A 5 9.16 24.42 51.00
CA LEU A 5 8.02 24.59 51.89
C LEU A 5 7.44 23.19 52.19
N SER A 6 7.52 22.82 53.46
CA SER A 6 6.86 21.69 54.11
C SER A 6 5.60 22.20 54.81
N ILE A 7 4.51 21.44 54.79
CA ILE A 7 3.47 21.49 55.84
C ILE A 7 3.02 20.08 56.19
N SER A 8 2.93 19.87 57.50
CA SER A 8 2.69 18.68 58.29
C SER A 8 1.20 18.36 58.53
N SER A 9 0.95 17.04 58.58
CA SER A 9 0.06 16.22 59.43
C SER A 9 -0.88 16.86 60.48
N ILE A 10 -2.07 16.27 60.61
CA ILE A 10 -2.74 15.95 61.91
C ILE A 10 -3.40 14.55 61.84
N ASN A 11 -3.16 13.76 62.90
CA ASN A 11 -3.64 12.42 63.21
C ASN A 11 -5.01 12.41 63.93
N ASN A 12 -5.66 11.24 63.97
CA ASN A 12 -6.15 10.55 65.20
C ASN A 12 -6.68 9.15 64.80
N THR A 13 -6.00 8.04 65.12
CA THR A 13 -6.13 7.19 66.35
C THR A 13 -7.58 6.81 66.68
N SER A 14 -7.98 5.54 66.87
CA SER A 14 -7.38 4.52 67.76
C SER A 14 -8.07 3.15 67.52
N THR A 15 -7.33 2.06 67.26
CA THR A 15 -7.00 0.91 68.17
C THR A 15 -8.11 -0.11 68.47
N TYR A 16 -7.91 -1.39 68.11
CA TYR A 16 -7.46 -2.49 68.99
C TYR A 16 -7.60 -3.87 68.28
N SER A 17 -6.54 -4.69 68.37
CA SER A 17 -6.47 -6.16 68.07
C SER A 17 -6.59 -6.95 69.40
N PRO A 18 -6.30 -8.27 69.56
CA PRO A 18 -6.05 -9.41 68.63
C PRO A 18 -6.62 -10.80 69.08
N SER A 19 -6.26 -11.85 68.32
CA SER A 19 -5.97 -13.25 68.75
C SER A 19 -7.04 -14.35 68.61
N SER A 20 -6.71 -15.42 67.86
CA SER A 20 -6.45 -16.81 68.34
C SER A 20 -6.47 -17.83 67.17
N SER A 21 -5.45 -18.69 67.09
CA SER A 21 -5.26 -19.83 66.15
C SER A 21 -6.04 -21.10 66.59
N PRO A 22 -5.76 -22.34 66.09
CA PRO A 22 -5.88 -22.94 64.75
C PRO A 22 -6.78 -24.24 64.77
N ARG A 23 -7.18 -24.81 63.62
CA ARG A 23 -7.63 -26.23 63.53
C ARG A 23 -7.62 -26.82 62.11
N SER A 24 -7.46 -28.14 62.07
CA SER A 24 -6.92 -29.00 61.01
C SER A 24 -7.98 -29.74 60.17
N LEU A 25 -7.54 -30.23 58.98
CA LEU A 25 -7.90 -31.47 58.25
C LEU A 25 -9.39 -31.87 58.07
N ASP A 26 -9.89 -31.93 56.82
CA ASP A 26 -10.02 -33.21 56.07
C ASP A 26 -10.68 -33.08 54.67
N SER A 27 -10.14 -33.90 53.76
CA SER A 27 -10.66 -34.50 52.52
C SER A 27 -12.13 -34.28 52.10
N ALA A 28 -12.35 -33.91 50.82
CA ALA A 28 -13.14 -34.73 49.88
C ALA A 28 -13.02 -34.23 48.42
N TYR A 29 -12.81 -35.19 47.51
CA TYR A 29 -12.93 -35.06 46.06
C TYR A 29 -14.28 -34.45 45.65
N SER A 30 -14.26 -33.52 44.70
CA SER A 30 -15.35 -33.33 43.74
C SER A 30 -14.81 -32.70 42.46
N SER A 31 -14.74 -33.55 41.44
CA SER A 31 -14.55 -33.24 40.05
C SER A 31 -15.60 -32.26 39.55
N SER A 32 -15.17 -31.09 39.07
CA SER A 32 -15.97 -30.21 38.22
C SER A 32 -15.16 -29.84 36.99
N SER A 33 -15.63 -30.35 35.85
CA SER A 33 -15.15 -30.06 34.51
C SER A 33 -15.17 -28.54 34.24
N PRO A 34 -14.14 -27.95 33.63
CA PRO A 34 -14.26 -26.59 33.13
C PRO A 34 -15.06 -26.62 31.82
N SER A 35 -16.34 -26.26 31.91
CA SER A 35 -17.12 -25.77 30.77
C SER A 35 -16.56 -24.41 30.36
N THR A 36 -15.45 -24.41 29.63
CA THR A 36 -14.95 -23.22 28.96
C THR A 36 -15.58 -23.19 27.57
N SER A 37 -16.72 -22.50 27.48
CA SER A 37 -17.21 -21.98 26.21
C SER A 37 -16.08 -21.17 25.57
N PRO A 38 -15.66 -21.42 24.31
CA PRO A 38 -14.69 -20.56 23.66
C PRO A 38 -15.37 -19.23 23.36
N SER A 39 -15.15 -18.26 24.24
CA SER A 39 -15.47 -16.86 23.99
C SER A 39 -14.68 -16.42 22.75
N SER A 40 -15.42 -16.20 21.66
CA SER A 40 -15.03 -15.38 20.49
C SER A 40 -13.54 -15.35 20.18
N ASN A 41 -13.11 -16.18 19.23
CA ASN A 41 -11.90 -15.94 18.46
C ASN A 41 -11.97 -14.52 17.89
N SER A 42 -11.41 -13.54 18.60
CA SER A 42 -10.79 -12.40 17.94
C SER A 42 -9.63 -13.02 17.17
N GLU A 43 -9.83 -13.31 15.89
CA GLU A 43 -8.72 -13.57 14.99
C GLU A 43 -7.75 -12.41 15.21
N ARG A 44 -6.60 -12.68 15.85
CA ARG A 44 -5.58 -11.65 16.05
C ARG A 44 -5.22 -11.16 14.67
N LYS A 45 -5.70 -9.97 14.34
CA LYS A 45 -5.50 -9.35 13.05
C LYS A 45 -4.00 -9.20 12.87
N PHE A 46 -3.43 -9.91 11.90
CA PHE A 46 -2.02 -9.77 11.58
C PHE A 46 -1.79 -8.35 11.05
N SER A 47 -0.83 -7.66 11.65
CA SER A 47 -0.42 -6.31 11.26
C SER A 47 1.07 -6.32 10.99
N LEU A 48 1.45 -6.05 9.74
CA LEU A 48 2.85 -5.96 9.36
C LEU A 48 3.42 -4.63 9.87
N GLN A 49 4.65 -4.65 10.39
CA GLN A 49 5.36 -3.45 10.81
C GLN A 49 6.45 -3.08 9.81
N LYS A 50 6.74 -1.77 9.72
CA LYS A 50 7.86 -1.26 8.92
C LYS A 50 9.16 -1.43 9.68
N HIS A 51 10.20 -1.84 8.97
CA HIS A 51 11.56 -1.94 9.51
C HIS A 51 12.55 -1.27 8.55
N GLU A 52 13.64 -0.70 9.07
CA GLU A 52 14.67 -0.03 8.25
C GLU A 52 15.32 -0.97 7.22
N ARG A 53 15.39 -2.28 7.52
CA ARG A 53 15.89 -3.28 6.56
C ARG A 53 15.01 -3.48 5.33
N ASP A 54 13.74 -3.07 5.42
CA ASP A 54 12.80 -3.10 4.30
C ASP A 54 12.92 -1.81 3.45
N LEU A 55 13.86 -0.90 3.76
CA LEU A 55 14.17 0.26 2.93
C LEU A 55 14.72 -0.20 1.58
N ILE A 56 14.15 0.34 0.51
CA ILE A 56 14.54 -0.01 -0.85
C ILE A 56 15.69 0.88 -1.29
N ALA A 57 16.90 0.30 -1.35
CA ALA A 57 18.11 0.98 -1.81
C ALA A 57 18.33 2.34 -1.13
N HIS A 58 18.86 3.33 -1.85
CA HIS A 58 19.04 4.70 -1.39
C HIS A 58 17.77 5.56 -1.48
N SER A 59 16.58 4.94 -1.57
CA SER A 59 15.31 5.67 -1.55
C SER A 59 14.76 5.79 -0.13
N ASN A 60 13.79 6.69 0.05
CA ASN A 60 13.02 6.81 1.31
C ASN A 60 11.82 5.85 1.36
N VAL A 61 11.72 4.89 0.43
CA VAL A 61 10.61 3.94 0.36
C VAL A 61 10.92 2.69 1.17
N THR A 62 10.11 2.43 2.19
CA THR A 62 10.13 1.19 2.99
C THR A 62 9.04 0.25 2.53
N ALA A 63 9.42 -0.94 2.03
CA ALA A 63 8.49 -1.95 1.56
C ALA A 63 9.03 -3.38 1.74
N PHE A 64 8.26 -4.24 2.41
CA PHE A 64 8.54 -5.66 2.48
C PHE A 64 8.25 -6.36 1.14
N ARG A 65 9.24 -6.31 0.23
CA ARG A 65 9.14 -6.79 -1.16
C ARG A 65 8.58 -8.22 -1.31
N PRO A 66 8.97 -9.24 -0.51
CA PRO A 66 8.43 -10.59 -0.68
C PRO A 66 6.90 -10.63 -0.62
N LEU A 67 6.27 -9.90 0.31
CA LEU A 67 4.81 -9.86 0.40
C LEU A 67 4.18 -9.06 -0.75
N ILE A 68 4.82 -7.98 -1.18
CA ILE A 68 4.33 -7.19 -2.32
C ILE A 68 4.38 -8.03 -3.59
N ASN A 69 5.47 -8.76 -3.85
CA ASN A 69 5.61 -9.60 -5.03
C ASN A 69 4.55 -10.70 -5.10
N GLU A 70 4.09 -11.20 -3.96
CA GLU A 70 2.96 -12.13 -3.91
C GLU A 70 1.62 -11.47 -4.24
N MET A 71 1.42 -10.19 -3.86
CA MET A 71 0.15 -9.49 -4.00
C MET A 71 0.00 -8.69 -5.30
N ALA A 72 1.09 -8.13 -5.78
CA ALA A 72 1.21 -7.19 -6.90
C ALA A 72 2.63 -7.30 -7.49
N PRO A 73 2.94 -8.40 -8.20
CA PRO A 73 4.28 -8.67 -8.71
C PRO A 73 4.82 -7.57 -9.62
N GLU A 74 3.99 -7.00 -10.50
CA GLU A 74 4.45 -5.99 -11.46
C GLU A 74 4.73 -4.64 -10.79
N PHE A 75 4.05 -4.34 -9.68
CA PHE A 75 4.34 -3.21 -8.81
C PHE A 75 5.67 -3.43 -8.08
N GLY A 76 5.89 -4.62 -7.54
CA GLY A 76 7.15 -5.00 -6.90
C GLY A 76 8.35 -4.98 -7.85
N GLU A 77 8.14 -5.40 -9.10
CA GLU A 77 9.18 -5.42 -10.13
C GLU A 77 9.42 -4.05 -10.74
N ASN A 78 8.37 -3.35 -11.20
CA ASN A 78 8.53 -2.11 -11.95
C ASN A 78 8.52 -0.87 -11.06
N VAL A 79 7.48 -0.68 -10.23
CA VAL A 79 7.34 0.55 -9.41
C VAL A 79 8.43 0.60 -8.35
N LEU A 80 8.68 -0.52 -7.69
CA LEU A 80 9.68 -0.60 -6.63
C LEU A 80 11.10 -0.86 -7.17
N SER A 81 11.37 -0.91 -8.47
CA SER A 81 12.74 -1.08 -8.95
C SER A 81 13.65 0.07 -8.50
N GLU A 82 14.89 -0.24 -8.14
CA GLU A 82 15.85 0.78 -7.68
C GLU A 82 16.07 1.86 -8.74
N HIS A 83 16.16 1.44 -10.01
CA HIS A 83 16.28 2.36 -11.14
C HIS A 83 15.11 3.33 -11.22
N ASN A 84 13.85 2.85 -11.24
CA ASN A 84 12.70 3.74 -11.38
C ASN A 84 12.52 4.65 -10.16
N LEU A 85 12.78 4.15 -8.95
CA LEU A 85 12.76 4.98 -7.75
C LEU A 85 13.84 6.06 -7.78
N SER A 86 15.03 5.77 -8.30
CA SER A 86 16.15 6.74 -8.34
C SER A 86 15.91 7.94 -9.26
N ILE A 87 15.02 7.81 -10.23
CA ILE A 87 14.69 8.88 -11.20
C ILE A 87 13.36 9.57 -10.88
N MET A 88 12.60 9.07 -9.89
CA MET A 88 11.37 9.70 -9.45
C MET A 88 11.64 10.94 -8.61
N GLU A 89 10.84 11.98 -8.84
CA GLU A 89 10.80 13.14 -7.94
C GLU A 89 10.24 12.75 -6.56
N GLU A 90 10.58 13.53 -5.54
CA GLU A 90 10.21 13.26 -4.14
C GLU A 90 8.70 13.07 -3.95
N GLU A 91 7.87 13.88 -4.61
CA GLU A 91 6.41 13.76 -4.56
C GLU A 91 5.92 12.38 -5.06
N TYR A 92 6.53 11.83 -6.11
CA TYR A 92 6.17 10.51 -6.62
C TYR A 92 6.64 9.39 -5.70
N LEU A 93 7.78 9.57 -5.01
CA LEU A 93 8.24 8.62 -3.99
C LEU A 93 7.30 8.60 -2.78
N GLU A 94 6.76 9.74 -2.36
CA GLU A 94 5.74 9.80 -1.31
C GLU A 94 4.46 9.07 -1.72
N ILE A 95 4.01 9.22 -2.98
CA ILE A 95 2.89 8.45 -3.54
C ILE A 95 3.20 6.95 -3.49
N VAL A 96 4.40 6.52 -3.90
CA VAL A 96 4.80 5.10 -3.83
C VAL A 96 4.72 4.59 -2.39
N GLN A 97 5.22 5.34 -1.41
CA GLN A 97 5.15 4.95 0.00
C GLN A 97 3.70 4.79 0.47
N HIS A 98 2.81 5.72 0.12
CA HIS A 98 1.39 5.60 0.47
C HIS A 98 0.72 4.38 -0.18
N LEU A 99 1.08 4.06 -1.43
CA LEU A 99 0.57 2.87 -2.12
C LEU A 99 1.03 1.58 -1.43
N VAL A 100 2.30 1.51 -1.04
CA VAL A 100 2.86 0.41 -0.24
C VAL A 100 2.11 0.28 1.09
N ASP A 101 1.90 1.39 1.78
CA ASP A 101 1.26 1.41 3.09
C ASP A 101 -0.18 0.88 3.01
N GLN A 102 -0.93 1.32 2.01
CA GLN A 102 -2.28 0.83 1.78
C GLN A 102 -2.33 -0.64 1.35
N LEU A 103 -1.30 -1.12 0.66
CA LEU A 103 -1.23 -2.50 0.19
C LEU A 103 -0.94 -3.47 1.34
N ILE A 104 0.11 -3.20 2.15
CA ILE A 104 0.64 -4.17 3.14
C ILE A 104 0.71 -3.65 4.58
N TYR A 105 0.69 -2.33 4.82
CA TYR A 105 0.78 -1.72 6.17
C TYR A 105 -0.53 -1.00 6.57
N LYS A 106 -1.70 -1.56 6.22
CA LYS A 106 -3.02 -0.90 6.32
C LYS A 106 -3.35 -0.23 7.65
N GLU A 107 -2.81 -0.72 8.75
CA GLU A 107 -3.06 -0.13 10.08
C GLU A 107 -2.32 1.19 10.29
N HIS A 108 -1.22 1.39 9.58
CA HIS A 108 -0.38 2.59 9.61
C HIS A 108 -0.66 3.53 8.43
N ALA A 109 -1.48 3.09 7.47
CA ALA A 109 -1.73 3.83 6.27
C ALA A 109 -2.66 5.04 6.55
N ASP A 110 -2.20 6.24 6.18
CA ASP A 110 -3.04 7.43 6.21
C ASP A 110 -4.24 7.22 5.28
N LYS A 111 -5.46 7.42 5.78
CA LYS A 111 -6.70 7.23 5.02
C LYS A 111 -6.98 8.36 4.04
N TYR A 112 -6.37 9.53 4.24
CA TYR A 112 -6.66 10.75 3.50
C TYR A 112 -5.58 11.15 2.51
N TRP A 113 -4.51 10.36 2.36
CA TRP A 113 -3.36 10.67 1.51
C TRP A 113 -3.74 11.09 0.08
N ARG A 114 -4.81 10.52 -0.48
CA ARG A 114 -5.32 10.84 -1.82
C ARG A 114 -5.81 12.28 -1.97
N ASN A 115 -6.04 13.00 -0.87
CA ASN A 115 -6.44 14.41 -0.89
C ASN A 115 -5.24 15.33 -1.15
N TYR A 116 -4.01 14.85 -0.95
CA TYR A 116 -2.79 15.63 -1.15
C TYR A 116 -2.29 15.59 -2.60
N TYR A 117 -2.68 14.56 -3.36
CA TYR A 117 -2.22 14.36 -4.73
C TYR A 117 -3.38 14.33 -5.72
N SER A 118 -3.16 14.83 -6.93
CA SER A 118 -4.15 14.71 -7.99
C SER A 118 -4.26 13.25 -8.47
N ALA A 119 -5.45 12.86 -8.91
CA ALA A 119 -5.68 11.51 -9.44
C ALA A 119 -4.74 11.17 -10.61
N LEU A 120 -4.35 12.16 -11.43
CA LEU A 120 -3.38 11.98 -12.51
C LEU A 120 -1.97 11.68 -12.01
N GLN A 121 -1.51 12.28 -10.90
CA GLN A 121 -0.20 11.97 -10.32
C GLN A 121 -0.16 10.54 -9.76
N ILE A 122 -1.25 10.09 -9.12
CA ILE A 122 -1.33 8.72 -8.62
C ILE A 122 -1.37 7.73 -9.80
N LEU A 123 -2.14 8.02 -10.86
CA LEU A 123 -2.17 7.22 -12.08
C LEU A 123 -0.84 7.22 -12.84
N TYR A 124 -0.06 8.30 -12.75
CA TYR A 124 1.28 8.39 -13.32
C TYR A 124 2.17 7.29 -12.73
N VAL A 125 2.28 7.22 -11.39
CA VAL A 125 3.04 6.16 -10.69
C VAL A 125 2.47 4.77 -10.98
N LEU A 126 1.15 4.62 -10.88
CA LEU A 126 0.45 3.36 -11.11
C LEU A 126 0.53 2.83 -12.54
N GLY A 127 0.93 3.67 -13.50
CA GLY A 127 1.13 3.27 -14.89
C GLY A 127 2.42 2.49 -15.14
N LEU A 128 3.33 2.44 -14.16
CA LEU A 128 4.50 1.56 -14.20
C LEU A 128 4.16 0.08 -13.96
N SER A 129 3.05 -0.22 -13.27
CA SER A 129 2.61 -1.60 -13.04
C SER A 129 1.51 -2.02 -13.99
N ALA A 130 1.41 -3.32 -14.29
CA ALA A 130 0.40 -3.83 -15.21
C ALA A 130 -1.05 -3.53 -14.76
N VAL A 131 -1.98 -3.53 -15.73
CA VAL A 131 -3.41 -3.22 -15.50
C VAL A 131 -4.00 -4.06 -14.36
N ASN A 132 -3.68 -5.34 -14.34
CA ASN A 132 -4.35 -6.35 -13.52
C ASN A 132 -3.50 -6.78 -12.32
N ASP A 133 -2.62 -5.90 -11.84
CA ASP A 133 -1.59 -6.19 -10.84
C ASP A 133 -2.13 -6.15 -9.40
N GLY A 134 -3.01 -7.10 -9.10
CA GLY A 134 -3.64 -7.26 -7.80
C GLY A 134 -4.95 -6.47 -7.67
N ARG A 135 -5.88 -7.02 -6.88
CA ARG A 135 -7.25 -6.49 -6.75
C ARG A 135 -7.29 -5.06 -6.22
N TYR A 136 -6.49 -4.77 -5.20
CA TYR A 136 -6.46 -3.44 -4.59
C TYR A 136 -6.02 -2.37 -5.61
N LEU A 137 -4.88 -2.57 -6.28
CA LEU A 137 -4.34 -1.61 -7.24
C LEU A 137 -5.25 -1.48 -8.46
N THR A 138 -5.80 -2.57 -8.98
CA THR A 138 -6.75 -2.52 -10.11
C THR A 138 -7.98 -1.68 -9.77
N ASN A 139 -8.58 -1.90 -8.59
CA ASN A 139 -9.73 -1.12 -8.14
C ASN A 139 -9.37 0.36 -7.94
N LEU A 140 -8.21 0.64 -7.36
CA LEU A 140 -7.73 2.02 -7.19
C LEU A 140 -7.54 2.72 -8.53
N LYS A 141 -6.91 2.06 -9.51
CA LYS A 141 -6.75 2.59 -10.88
C LYS A 141 -8.11 2.91 -11.50
N GLN A 142 -9.08 2.01 -11.38
CA GLN A 142 -10.44 2.21 -11.90
C GLN A 142 -11.14 3.41 -11.22
N ASP A 143 -11.04 3.52 -9.90
CA ASP A 143 -11.63 4.63 -9.14
C ASP A 143 -11.04 5.98 -9.55
N LEU A 144 -9.72 6.05 -9.73
CA LEU A 144 -9.01 7.25 -10.16
C LEU A 144 -9.36 7.62 -11.61
N ILE A 145 -9.41 6.65 -12.53
CA ILE A 145 -9.88 6.88 -13.91
C ILE A 145 -11.31 7.42 -13.91
N ASN A 146 -12.20 6.83 -13.11
CA ASN A 146 -13.59 7.29 -12.98
C ASN A 146 -13.65 8.73 -12.43
N SER A 147 -12.78 9.07 -11.48
CA SER A 147 -12.68 10.43 -10.93
C SER A 147 -12.21 11.43 -12.00
N VAL A 148 -11.14 11.11 -12.73
CA VAL A 148 -10.61 11.96 -13.80
C VAL A 148 -11.64 12.16 -14.90
N THR A 149 -12.21 11.08 -15.44
CA THR A 149 -13.20 11.16 -16.52
C THR A 149 -14.44 11.97 -16.13
N LYS A 150 -14.93 11.85 -14.89
CA LYS A 150 -16.04 12.68 -14.38
C LYS A 150 -15.68 14.15 -14.20
N SER A 151 -14.40 14.46 -13.98
CA SER A 151 -13.92 15.85 -13.83
C SER A 151 -13.75 16.58 -15.17
N ILE A 152 -13.72 15.85 -16.28
CA ILE A 152 -13.60 16.43 -17.62
C ILE A 152 -14.94 17.03 -18.03
N THR A 153 -14.89 18.30 -18.40
CA THR A 153 -16.00 19.10 -18.90
C THR A 153 -15.53 19.80 -20.17
N VAL A 154 -16.48 20.35 -20.94
CA VAL A 154 -16.10 21.11 -22.15
C VAL A 154 -15.22 22.33 -21.81
N LYS A 155 -15.37 22.92 -20.61
CA LYS A 155 -14.61 24.12 -20.20
C LYS A 155 -13.15 23.82 -19.89
N ASN A 156 -12.83 22.65 -19.35
CA ASN A 156 -11.47 22.28 -18.95
C ASN A 156 -10.85 21.18 -19.85
N LEU A 157 -11.54 20.75 -20.90
CA LEU A 157 -11.09 19.69 -21.80
C LEU A 157 -9.68 19.92 -22.32
N VAL A 158 -9.40 21.09 -22.90
CA VAL A 158 -8.08 21.41 -23.48
C VAL A 158 -6.99 21.30 -22.41
N VAL A 159 -7.21 21.92 -21.25
CA VAL A 159 -6.25 21.90 -20.13
C VAL A 159 -6.00 20.48 -19.62
N MET A 160 -7.06 19.68 -19.46
CA MET A 160 -6.93 18.28 -19.03
C MET A 160 -6.20 17.44 -20.09
N PHE A 161 -6.49 17.66 -21.36
CA PHE A 161 -5.88 16.93 -22.46
C PHE A 161 -4.39 17.23 -22.59
N GLU A 162 -4.00 18.51 -22.49
CA GLU A 162 -2.60 18.95 -22.45
C GLU A 162 -1.88 18.39 -21.22
N LYS A 163 -2.53 18.39 -20.04
CA LYS A 163 -1.92 17.83 -18.82
C LYS A 163 -1.67 16.33 -18.96
N ILE A 164 -2.62 15.57 -19.49
CA ILE A 164 -2.47 14.12 -19.72
C ILE A 164 -1.35 13.86 -20.72
N ASP A 165 -1.31 14.62 -21.83
CA ASP A 165 -0.27 14.46 -22.84
C ASP A 165 1.13 14.83 -22.31
N GLY A 166 1.25 15.94 -21.58
CA GLY A 166 2.53 16.33 -20.96
C GLY A 166 3.05 15.29 -19.98
N LEU A 167 2.16 14.72 -19.15
CA LEU A 167 2.51 13.61 -18.27
C LEU A 167 2.93 12.36 -19.07
N GLN A 168 2.26 12.06 -20.19
CA GLN A 168 2.64 10.93 -21.05
C GLN A 168 4.03 11.12 -21.67
N GLN A 169 4.37 12.33 -22.14
CA GLN A 169 5.69 12.62 -22.69
C GLN A 169 6.77 12.50 -21.61
N ASN A 170 6.57 13.13 -20.46
CA ASN A 170 7.49 13.03 -19.32
C ASN A 170 7.69 11.56 -18.89
N PHE A 171 6.62 10.76 -18.87
CA PHE A 171 6.72 9.33 -18.55
C PHE A 171 7.57 8.56 -19.57
N ILE A 172 7.42 8.84 -20.86
CA ILE A 172 8.23 8.23 -21.92
C ILE A 172 9.70 8.64 -21.77
N GLU A 173 9.96 9.93 -21.52
CA GLU A 173 11.31 10.46 -21.35
C GLU A 173 12.03 9.82 -20.16
N ASN A 174 11.34 9.68 -19.02
CA ASN A 174 11.94 9.16 -17.80
C ASN A 174 12.03 7.63 -17.77
N PHE A 175 10.97 6.92 -18.19
CA PHE A 175 10.88 5.47 -18.03
C PHE A 175 11.04 4.68 -19.33
N ASN A 176 11.16 5.36 -20.49
CA ASN A 176 11.22 4.74 -21.82
C ASN A 176 10.08 3.74 -22.08
N LYS A 177 8.88 4.06 -21.56
CA LYS A 177 7.68 3.23 -21.63
C LYS A 177 6.45 4.10 -21.88
N VAL A 178 5.38 3.51 -22.41
CA VAL A 178 4.08 4.17 -22.52
C VAL A 178 3.28 3.92 -21.25
N ASN A 179 2.84 4.99 -20.57
CA ASN A 179 1.87 4.88 -19.50
C ASN A 179 0.47 4.55 -20.06
N TYR A 180 0.08 3.27 -20.01
CA TYR A 180 -1.19 2.83 -20.58
C TYR A 180 -2.42 3.50 -19.93
N LEU A 181 -2.36 3.92 -18.66
CA LEU A 181 -3.49 4.59 -17.99
C LEU A 181 -3.68 5.99 -18.56
N LEU A 182 -2.58 6.71 -18.79
CA LEU A 182 -2.62 8.02 -19.42
C LEU A 182 -3.01 7.92 -20.90
N ASP A 183 -2.58 6.88 -21.62
CA ASP A 183 -3.02 6.63 -23.00
C ASP A 183 -4.53 6.37 -23.10
N LEU A 184 -5.10 5.59 -22.17
CA LEU A 184 -6.55 5.40 -22.07
C LEU A 184 -7.30 6.71 -21.83
N LEU A 185 -6.79 7.56 -20.93
CA LEU A 185 -7.36 8.88 -20.64
C LEU A 185 -7.17 9.86 -21.80
N HIS A 186 -6.06 9.78 -22.53
CA HIS A 186 -5.80 10.54 -23.73
C HIS A 186 -6.80 10.17 -24.83
N ASN A 187 -7.03 8.87 -25.06
CA ASN A 187 -8.07 8.41 -25.99
C ASN A 187 -9.48 8.84 -25.53
N TYR A 188 -9.76 8.84 -24.23
CA TYR A 188 -11.01 9.38 -23.71
C TYR A 188 -11.17 10.87 -24.02
N CYS A 189 -10.10 11.68 -23.92
CA CYS A 189 -10.14 13.09 -24.30
C CYS A 189 -10.41 13.29 -25.79
N ILE A 190 -9.85 12.44 -26.66
CA ILE A 190 -10.15 12.43 -28.11
C ILE A 190 -11.66 12.20 -28.31
N GLU A 191 -12.20 11.15 -27.69
CA GLU A 191 -13.62 10.79 -27.82
C GLU A 191 -14.55 11.86 -27.23
N PHE A 192 -14.18 12.44 -26.10
CA PHE A 192 -14.92 13.55 -25.50
C PHE A 192 -14.88 14.81 -26.37
N THR A 193 -13.77 15.07 -27.07
CA THR A 193 -13.66 16.19 -28.02
C THR A 193 -14.66 16.04 -29.16
N VAL A 194 -14.79 14.84 -29.74
CA VAL A 194 -15.79 14.57 -30.79
C VAL A 194 -17.19 14.92 -30.31
N VAL A 195 -17.58 14.38 -29.15
CA VAL A 195 -18.91 14.61 -28.56
C VAL A 195 -19.13 16.08 -28.21
N ALA A 196 -18.07 16.77 -27.77
CA ALA A 196 -18.13 18.19 -27.46
C ALA A 196 -18.35 19.08 -28.71
N PHE A 197 -17.86 18.68 -29.89
CA PHE A 197 -18.13 19.41 -31.15
C PHE A 197 -19.61 19.39 -31.53
N GLU A 198 -20.31 18.30 -31.26
CA GLU A 198 -21.75 18.18 -31.52
C GLU A 198 -22.62 18.87 -30.45
N HIS A 199 -22.03 19.35 -29.35
CA HIS A 199 -22.81 19.86 -28.22
C HIS A 199 -23.47 21.23 -28.53
N PRO A 200 -24.83 21.32 -28.52
CA PRO A 200 -25.57 22.50 -29.01
C PRO A 200 -25.27 23.81 -28.29
N LYS A 201 -24.85 23.75 -27.01
CA LYS A 201 -24.57 24.93 -26.17
C LYS A 201 -23.12 25.44 -26.24
N VAL A 202 -22.21 24.66 -26.82
CA VAL A 202 -20.80 25.06 -26.96
C VAL A 202 -20.44 25.31 -28.43
N GLY A 203 -21.26 24.80 -29.36
CA GLY A 203 -21.31 25.20 -30.76
C GLY A 203 -19.93 25.42 -31.32
N CYS A 204 -19.16 24.34 -31.50
CA CYS A 204 -17.84 24.32 -32.13
C CYS A 204 -17.08 25.65 -31.97
N SER A 205 -16.84 26.08 -30.72
CA SER A 205 -16.22 27.40 -30.52
C SER A 205 -14.89 27.39 -31.25
N LYS A 206 -14.64 28.35 -32.16
CA LYS A 206 -13.37 28.41 -32.94
C LYS A 206 -12.14 28.20 -32.06
N LYS A 207 -12.19 28.72 -30.82
CA LYS A 207 -11.17 28.54 -29.78
C LYS A 207 -10.80 27.09 -29.44
N LEU A 208 -11.73 26.14 -29.55
CA LEU A 208 -11.45 24.71 -29.31
C LEU A 208 -10.73 24.10 -30.51
N LEU A 209 -11.15 24.46 -31.73
CA LEU A 209 -10.53 23.99 -32.97
C LEU A 209 -9.11 24.55 -33.18
N ASP A 210 -8.88 25.77 -32.70
CA ASP A 210 -7.58 26.45 -32.79
C ASP A 210 -6.57 25.97 -31.73
N SER A 211 -6.97 25.09 -30.81
CA SER A 211 -6.09 24.60 -29.74
C SER A 211 -4.99 23.66 -30.29
N PRO A 212 -3.71 23.86 -29.95
CA PRO A 212 -2.61 23.03 -30.46
C PRO A 212 -2.78 21.54 -30.20
N ILE A 213 -3.25 21.15 -29.00
CA ILE A 213 -3.48 19.73 -28.65
C ILE A 213 -4.57 19.10 -29.53
N ILE A 214 -5.59 19.87 -29.90
CA ILE A 214 -6.68 19.42 -30.76
C ILE A 214 -6.20 19.29 -32.20
N ILE A 215 -5.47 20.29 -32.72
CA ILE A 215 -4.88 20.26 -34.06
C ILE A 215 -3.96 19.05 -34.22
N ARG A 216 -3.06 18.81 -33.24
CA ARG A 216 -2.15 17.66 -33.27
C ARG A 216 -2.87 16.31 -33.28
N ASN A 217 -4.07 16.24 -32.68
CA ASN A 217 -4.88 15.03 -32.63
C ASN A 217 -6.03 15.02 -33.66
N TYR A 218 -6.08 15.97 -34.59
CA TYR A 218 -7.23 16.17 -35.49
C TYR A 218 -7.59 14.91 -36.28
N ALA A 219 -6.60 14.23 -36.85
CA ALA A 219 -6.83 12.99 -37.61
C ALA A 219 -7.49 11.90 -36.74
N LYS A 220 -7.04 11.73 -35.49
CA LYS A 220 -7.59 10.74 -34.55
C LYS A 220 -9.02 11.11 -34.10
N ILE A 221 -9.28 12.40 -33.95
CA ILE A 221 -10.62 12.93 -33.62
C ILE A 221 -11.58 12.68 -34.79
N MET A 222 -11.21 13.08 -36.01
CA MET A 222 -12.06 12.92 -37.19
C MET A 222 -12.36 11.46 -37.52
N ALA A 223 -11.43 10.55 -37.24
CA ALA A 223 -11.64 9.11 -37.36
C ALA A 223 -12.77 8.58 -36.46
N LYS A 224 -13.20 9.34 -35.44
CA LYS A 224 -14.24 8.96 -34.49
C LYS A 224 -15.51 9.82 -34.58
N VAL A 225 -15.70 10.61 -35.64
CA VAL A 225 -16.77 11.63 -35.75
C VAL A 225 -18.20 11.13 -35.49
N ASN A 226 -18.48 9.84 -35.73
CA ASN A 226 -19.81 9.25 -35.50
C ASN A 226 -20.10 8.88 -34.03
N LEU A 227 -19.19 9.22 -33.11
CA LEU A 227 -19.31 8.85 -31.71
C LEU A 227 -20.25 9.81 -30.96
N THR A 228 -21.32 9.27 -30.39
CA THR A 228 -22.33 10.05 -29.64
C THR A 228 -22.06 10.17 -28.14
N LYS A 229 -21.18 9.33 -27.60
CA LYS A 229 -20.72 9.37 -26.21
C LYS A 229 -19.33 8.77 -26.08
N PRO A 230 -18.48 9.26 -25.15
CA PRO A 230 -17.18 8.64 -24.90
C PRO A 230 -17.34 7.20 -24.39
N THR A 231 -16.42 6.34 -24.80
CA THR A 231 -16.35 4.95 -24.33
C THR A 231 -16.00 4.91 -22.85
N GLN A 232 -16.74 4.12 -22.07
CA GLN A 232 -16.41 3.91 -20.67
C GLN A 232 -15.12 3.09 -20.55
N ILE A 233 -14.12 3.62 -19.83
CA ILE A 233 -12.90 2.87 -19.51
C ILE A 233 -13.22 1.86 -18.40
N LYS A 234 -13.00 0.57 -18.68
CA LYS A 234 -13.15 -0.53 -17.72
C LYS A 234 -11.86 -1.34 -17.66
N LEU A 235 -11.34 -1.49 -16.45
CA LEU A 235 -10.20 -2.35 -16.15
C LEU A 235 -10.70 -3.70 -15.63
N THR A 236 -10.00 -4.77 -15.98
CA THR A 236 -10.29 -6.12 -15.49
C THR A 236 -9.30 -6.49 -14.39
N CYS A 237 -9.75 -7.24 -13.38
CA CYS A 237 -8.88 -7.70 -12.31
C CYS A 237 -8.34 -9.09 -12.64
N ASN A 238 -7.09 -9.38 -12.27
CA ASN A 238 -6.58 -10.75 -12.28
C ASN A 238 -6.97 -11.45 -10.98
N ASP A 239 -7.93 -12.37 -11.04
CA ASP A 239 -8.41 -13.11 -9.88
C ASP A 239 -7.44 -14.22 -9.41
N LYS A 240 -6.32 -14.45 -10.12
CA LYS A 240 -5.30 -15.45 -9.74
C LYS A 240 -4.37 -14.99 -8.61
N LEU A 241 -4.28 -13.68 -8.37
CA LEU A 241 -3.44 -13.13 -7.31
C LEU A 241 -4.15 -13.21 -5.94
N PRO A 242 -3.41 -13.32 -4.83
CA PRO A 242 -3.96 -13.33 -3.48
C PRO A 242 -4.89 -12.15 -3.23
N SER A 243 -6.07 -12.42 -2.66
CA SER A 243 -7.06 -11.38 -2.36
C SER A 243 -6.85 -10.73 -0.98
N SER A 244 -5.97 -11.31 -0.14
CA SER A 244 -5.65 -10.79 1.18
C SER A 244 -4.19 -11.00 1.56
N ILE A 245 -3.71 -10.14 2.47
CA ILE A 245 -2.38 -10.24 3.08
C ILE A 245 -2.18 -11.63 3.71
N LEU A 246 -3.19 -12.19 4.38
CA LEU A 246 -3.07 -13.50 5.03
C LEU A 246 -2.85 -14.63 4.03
N GLN A 247 -3.50 -14.57 2.86
CA GLN A 247 -3.26 -15.55 1.79
C GLN A 247 -1.85 -15.43 1.21
N ALA A 248 -1.36 -14.20 1.01
CA ALA A 248 -0.01 -13.95 0.53
C ALA A 248 1.05 -14.40 1.55
N LEU A 249 0.88 -14.08 2.84
CA LEU A 249 1.77 -14.53 3.93
C LEU A 249 1.87 -16.05 4.03
N LYS A 250 0.76 -16.77 3.82
CA LYS A 250 0.77 -18.24 3.83
C LYS A 250 1.71 -18.83 2.77
N LYS A 251 1.89 -18.15 1.63
CA LYS A 251 2.81 -18.58 0.58
C LYS A 251 4.27 -18.30 0.90
N LEU A 252 4.55 -17.30 1.74
CA LEU A 252 5.91 -16.94 2.14
C LEU A 252 6.53 -17.94 3.12
N TYR A 253 5.71 -18.61 3.94
CA TYR A 253 6.22 -19.65 4.84
C TYR A 253 6.77 -20.84 4.05
N ASN A 254 7.96 -21.29 4.42
CA ASN A 254 8.73 -22.34 3.74
C ASN A 254 9.21 -22.00 2.32
N GLN A 255 9.10 -20.75 1.88
CA GLN A 255 9.65 -20.33 0.60
C GLN A 255 11.15 -20.06 0.72
N GLU A 256 11.97 -21.06 0.41
CA GLU A 256 13.44 -20.98 0.58
C GLU A 256 14.09 -19.85 -0.22
N SER A 257 13.64 -19.61 -1.46
CA SER A 257 14.25 -18.63 -2.35
C SER A 257 14.17 -17.17 -1.88
N THR A 258 13.26 -16.86 -0.96
CA THR A 258 13.06 -15.49 -0.46
C THR A 258 13.24 -15.36 1.05
N SER A 259 13.39 -16.49 1.77
CA SER A 259 13.51 -16.50 3.22
C SER A 259 14.91 -16.04 3.65
N ASP A 260 14.98 -15.28 4.74
CA ASP A 260 16.23 -14.78 5.33
C ASP A 260 16.53 -15.39 6.70
N VAL A 261 15.63 -16.27 7.20
CA VAL A 261 15.77 -17.03 8.44
C VAL A 261 15.25 -18.45 8.28
N LYS A 262 15.99 -19.40 8.87
CA LYS A 262 15.58 -20.79 9.07
C LYS A 262 15.50 -21.08 10.57
N ILE A 263 14.31 -21.38 11.07
CA ILE A 263 14.09 -21.79 12.46
C ILE A 263 14.18 -23.31 12.55
N ILE A 264 15.10 -23.83 13.35
CA ILE A 264 15.26 -25.27 13.58
C ILE A 264 14.40 -25.67 14.79
N LEU A 265 13.39 -26.51 14.55
CA LEU A 265 12.44 -27.00 15.56
C LEU A 265 12.78 -28.41 16.05
N GLY A 266 13.74 -29.07 15.39
CA GLY A 266 14.23 -30.40 15.74
C GLY A 266 15.21 -30.92 14.69
N SER A 267 15.75 -32.12 14.89
CA SER A 267 16.81 -32.71 14.04
C SER A 267 16.46 -32.86 12.55
N LYS A 268 15.17 -32.84 12.20
CA LYS A 268 14.66 -32.92 10.82
C LYS A 268 13.56 -31.91 10.50
N LEU A 269 13.27 -30.99 11.43
CA LEU A 269 12.17 -30.04 11.28
C LEU A 269 12.71 -28.61 11.28
N SER A 270 12.49 -27.91 10.18
CA SER A 270 12.84 -26.51 10.05
C SER A 270 11.74 -25.72 9.35
N LEU A 271 11.62 -24.44 9.69
CA LEU A 271 10.71 -23.48 9.09
C LEU A 271 11.52 -22.37 8.43
N ASN A 272 11.41 -22.21 7.12
CA ASN A 272 11.97 -21.04 6.43
C ASN A 272 10.95 -19.90 6.50
N CYS A 273 11.42 -18.70 6.84
CA CYS A 273 10.56 -17.56 7.10
C CYS A 273 11.33 -16.25 6.92
N HIS A 274 10.57 -15.15 6.93
CA HIS A 274 11.10 -13.80 6.81
C HIS A 274 11.15 -13.12 8.17
N LYS A 275 12.28 -12.49 8.47
CA LYS A 275 12.50 -11.70 9.70
C LYS A 275 11.36 -10.70 9.95
N THR A 276 10.96 -9.97 8.93
CA THR A 276 9.89 -8.96 8.98
C THR A 276 8.54 -9.58 9.39
N VAL A 277 8.22 -10.77 8.89
CA VAL A 277 6.99 -11.49 9.27
C VAL A 277 7.06 -11.95 10.72
N LEU A 278 8.19 -12.49 11.16
CA LEU A 278 8.40 -12.92 12.55
C LEU A 278 8.26 -11.75 13.53
N ALA A 279 8.94 -10.63 13.26
CA ALA A 279 8.91 -9.42 14.08
C ALA A 279 7.51 -8.79 14.16
N SER A 280 6.77 -8.80 13.07
CA SER A 280 5.41 -8.23 13.01
C SER A 280 4.39 -8.99 13.87
N SER A 281 4.64 -10.27 14.16
CA SER A 281 3.73 -11.11 14.94
C SER A 281 3.94 -11.05 16.47
N SER A 282 5.09 -10.54 16.93
CA SER A 282 5.48 -10.55 18.34
C SER A 282 6.33 -9.35 18.72
N SER A 283 5.81 -8.52 19.63
CA SER A 283 6.55 -7.37 20.18
C SER A 283 7.85 -7.78 20.88
N HIS A 284 7.87 -8.95 21.52
CA HIS A 284 9.08 -9.48 22.17
C HIS A 284 10.13 -9.86 21.14
N PHE A 285 9.74 -10.54 20.06
CA PHE A 285 10.66 -10.90 18.99
C PHE A 285 11.19 -9.63 18.31
N ARG A 286 10.33 -8.64 18.06
CA ARG A 286 10.74 -7.35 17.50
C ARG A 286 11.85 -6.67 18.33
N ILE A 287 11.67 -6.55 19.65
CA ILE A 287 12.68 -5.93 20.53
C ILE A 287 13.99 -6.71 20.50
N TRP A 288 13.92 -8.04 20.56
CA TRP A 288 15.11 -8.88 20.45
C TRP A 288 15.79 -8.69 19.10
N PHE A 289 15.00 -8.64 18.02
CA PHE A 289 15.45 -8.50 16.66
C PHE A 289 16.16 -7.17 16.40
N GLU A 290 15.57 -6.05 16.81
CA GLU A 290 16.18 -4.71 16.72
C GLU A 290 17.51 -4.64 17.48
N LYS A 291 17.60 -5.28 18.65
CA LYS A 291 18.82 -5.26 19.49
C LYS A 291 19.95 -6.13 18.98
N ASN A 292 19.63 -7.21 18.25
CA ASN A 292 20.61 -8.25 17.92
C ASN A 292 20.88 -8.35 16.41
N PHE A 293 20.12 -7.67 15.57
CA PHE A 293 20.31 -7.62 14.12
C PHE A 293 20.50 -6.19 13.63
N ASP A 294 21.61 -5.58 14.05
CA ASP A 294 22.22 -4.42 13.38
C ASP A 294 23.20 -4.87 12.27
N SER A 295 23.33 -4.03 11.25
CA SER A 295 23.89 -4.23 9.89
C SER A 295 25.35 -4.69 9.74
N ASN A 296 26.02 -5.16 10.80
CA ASN A 296 27.43 -5.60 10.74
C ASN A 296 27.66 -7.11 10.85
N VAL A 297 26.61 -7.93 10.80
CA VAL A 297 26.74 -9.39 10.79
C VAL A 297 25.89 -9.98 9.66
N TYR A 298 26.43 -9.93 8.44
CA TYR A 298 25.95 -10.75 7.34
C TYR A 298 27.10 -11.62 6.84
N THR A 299 27.10 -12.90 7.20
CA THR A 299 27.69 -13.92 6.31
C THR A 299 26.60 -14.26 5.30
N PRO A 300 26.74 -13.86 4.03
CA PRO A 300 25.80 -14.29 3.01
C PRO A 300 25.77 -15.82 2.99
N VAL A 301 24.58 -16.39 2.82
CA VAL A 301 24.46 -17.76 2.36
C VAL A 301 25.16 -17.77 1.00
N ARG A 302 26.34 -18.40 0.94
CA ARG A 302 26.99 -18.66 -0.33
C ARG A 302 26.11 -19.64 -1.08
N ASP A 303 25.60 -19.22 -2.23
CA ASP A 303 25.18 -20.15 -3.27
C ASP A 303 26.44 -20.87 -3.76
N ASP A 304 26.74 -22.01 -3.16
CA ASP A 304 27.66 -22.97 -3.73
C ASP A 304 26.85 -23.86 -4.69
N HIS A 305 27.02 -23.56 -6.00
CA HIS A 305 26.67 -24.33 -7.22
C HIS A 305 25.34 -24.06 -7.93
#